data_AF-A0A7C8E0E1-F1
#
_entry.id   AF-A0A7C8E0E1-F1
#
_cell.length_a   1.000
_cell.length_b   1.000
_cell.length_c   1.000
_cell.angle_alpha   90.00
_cell.angle_beta   90.00
_cell.angle_gamma   90.00
#
_symmetry.space_group_name_H-M   'P 1'
#
loop_
_entity.id
_entity.type
_entity.pdbx_description
1 polymer ?
#
loop_
_entity_poly.entity_id
_entity_poly.type
_entity_poly.pdbx_seq_one_letter_code
_entity_poly.pdbx_strand_id
1 'polypeptide(L)' 'MESVAGILLAAGKSSRMGSMKQTLPFRGKTLLGHSLAQALHSNLAEVIL' A
#
# COMPACT_ATOMS: atom_id res chain seq x y z
N MET A 1 16.22 -13.90 16.78
CA MET A 1 14.89 -13.30 16.55
C MET A 1 14.60 -13.41 15.08
N GLU A 2 13.44 -13.96 14.71
CA GLU A 2 13.02 -14.01 13.31
C GLU A 2 12.38 -12.66 12.93
N SER A 3 12.76 -12.14 11.77
CA SER A 3 12.23 -10.89 11.21
C SER A 3 11.10 -11.18 10.23
N VAL A 4 10.02 -10.39 10.29
CA VAL A 4 8.88 -10.51 9.37
C VAL A 4 8.93 -9.38 8.35
N ALA A 5 8.91 -9.71 7.06
CA ALA A 5 8.76 -8.77 5.97
C ALA A 5 7.29 -8.69 5.51
N GLY A 6 6.86 -7.51 5.07
CA GLY A 6 5.53 -7.30 4.49
C GLY A 6 5.63 -6.99 3.00
N ILE A 7 4.72 -7.57 2.20
CA ILE A 7 4.63 -7.33 0.76
C ILE A 7 3.29 -6.66 0.45
N LEU A 8 3.32 -5.48 -0.14
CA LEU A 8 2.15 -4.71 -0.53
C LEU A 8 1.85 -4.89 -2.02
N LEU A 9 0.97 -5.83 -2.36
CA LEU A 9 0.65 -6.13 -3.77
C LEU A 9 -0.20 -5.03 -4.42
N ALA A 10 0.46 -4.05 -5.03
CA ALA A 10 -0.18 -2.89 -5.63
C ALA A 10 -0.14 -2.85 -7.18
N ALA A 11 0.29 -3.91 -7.86
CA ALA A 11 0.43 -3.95 -9.33
C ALA A 11 -0.90 -4.15 -10.10
N GLY A 12 -2.02 -4.34 -9.42
CA GLY A 12 -3.29 -4.68 -10.07
C GLY A 12 -3.82 -3.54 -10.96
N LYS A 13 -4.13 -3.87 -12.23
CA LYS A 13 -4.75 -2.95 -13.21
C LYS A 13 -6.07 -2.36 -12.69
N SER A 14 -6.38 -1.14 -13.11
CA SER A 14 -7.58 -0.38 -12.70
C SER A 14 -8.66 -0.39 -13.78
N SER A 15 -9.09 -1.58 -14.21
CA SER A 15 -9.97 -1.77 -15.39
C SER A 15 -11.38 -1.19 -15.26
N ARG A 16 -11.90 -1.05 -14.04
CA ARG A 16 -13.28 -0.57 -13.79
C ARG A 16 -13.36 0.90 -13.35
N MET A 17 -12.25 1.49 -12.92
CA MET A 17 -12.24 2.82 -12.29
C MET A 17 -11.88 3.95 -13.25
N GLY A 18 -11.48 3.65 -14.49
CA GLY A 18 -11.07 4.64 -15.49
C GLY A 18 -9.79 5.43 -15.14
N SER A 19 -9.22 5.20 -13.97
CA SER A 19 -8.06 5.88 -13.39
C SER A 19 -7.29 4.93 -12.48
N MET A 20 -6.04 5.25 -12.14
CA MET A 20 -5.18 4.41 -11.30
C MET A 20 -5.69 4.35 -9.86
N LYS A 21 -6.28 3.21 -9.45
CA LYS A 21 -6.93 3.03 -8.15
C LYS A 21 -6.02 3.31 -6.96
N GLN A 22 -4.72 3.01 -7.10
CA GLN A 22 -3.68 3.24 -6.10
C GLN A 22 -3.56 4.73 -5.73
N THR A 23 -3.77 5.62 -6.71
CA THR A 23 -3.62 7.07 -6.55
C THR A 23 -4.89 7.80 -6.15
N LEU A 24 -6.03 7.10 -6.03
CA LEU A 24 -7.30 7.75 -5.72
C LEU A 24 -7.23 8.45 -4.35
N PRO A 25 -7.75 9.69 -4.24
CA PRO A 25 -7.72 10.44 -3.01
C PRO A 25 -8.69 9.83 -1.98
N PHE A 26 -8.21 9.68 -0.76
CA PHE A 26 -8.99 9.26 0.40
C PHE A 26 -8.43 9.96 1.63
N ARG A 27 -9.25 10.68 2.39
CA ARG A 27 -8.86 11.33 3.67
C ARG A 27 -7.49 12.05 3.61
N GLY A 28 -7.25 12.85 2.57
CA GLY A 28 -6.03 13.64 2.42
C GLY A 28 -4.75 12.88 2.00
N LYS A 29 -4.83 11.58 1.65
CA LYS A 29 -3.75 10.79 1.04
C LYS A 29 -4.28 9.96 -0.12
N THR A 30 -3.41 9.24 -0.82
CA THR A 30 -3.85 8.24 -1.81
C THR A 30 -4.25 6.93 -1.10
N LEU A 31 -5.09 6.09 -1.74
CA LEU A 31 -5.42 4.76 -1.21
C LEU A 31 -4.18 3.93 -0.92
N LEU A 32 -3.21 3.91 -1.84
CA LEU A 32 -1.92 3.23 -1.62
C LEU A 32 -1.13 3.86 -0.47
N GLY A 33 -1.15 5.19 -0.37
CA GLY A 33 -0.47 5.92 0.71
C GLY A 33 -0.99 5.55 2.10
N HIS A 34 -2.30 5.27 2.23
CA HIS A 34 -2.85 4.75 3.48
C HIS A 34 -2.34 3.36 3.82
N SER A 35 -2.38 2.43 2.86
CA SER A 35 -1.88 1.06 3.06
C SER A 35 -0.39 1.05 3.39
N LEU A 36 0.42 1.82 2.67
CA LEU A 36 1.86 1.95 2.91
C LEU A 36 2.13 2.55 4.30
N ALA A 37 1.38 3.58 4.69
CA ALA A 37 1.51 4.15 6.03
C ALA A 37 1.21 3.10 7.11
N GLN A 38 0.17 2.27 6.97
CA GLN A 38 -0.10 1.22 7.96
C GLN A 38 1.04 0.20 8.04
N ALA A 39 1.60 -0.22 6.90
CA ALA A 39 2.73 -1.14 6.87
C ALA A 39 3.97 -0.55 7.57
N LEU A 40 4.30 0.72 7.30
CA LEU A 40 5.45 1.40 7.90
C LEU A 40 5.29 1.70 9.39
N HIS A 41 4.07 1.81 9.91
CA HIS A 41 3.82 1.99 11.36
C HIS A 41 3.65 0.67 12.13
N SER A 42 3.82 -0.48 11.46
CA SER A 42 3.75 -1.80 12.08
C SER A 42 5.13 -2.28 12.56
N ASN A 43 5.19 -3.50 13.11
CA ASN A 43 6.45 -4.13 13.54
C ASN A 43 7.15 -4.92 12.42
N LEU A 44 6.82 -4.65 11.15
CA LEU A 44 7.49 -5.26 10.01
C LEU A 44 8.94 -4.76 9.92
N ALA A 45 9.88 -5.69 9.72
CA ALA A 45 11.29 -5.38 9.59
C ALA A 45 11.63 -4.76 8.21
N GLU A 46 10.87 -5.14 7.18
CA GLU A 46 11.01 -4.65 5.81
C GLU A 46 9.63 -4.57 5.14
N VAL A 47 9.45 -3.57 4.28
CA VAL A 47 8.24 -3.41 3.46
C VAL A 47 8.63 -3.35 1.99
N ILE A 48 8.15 -4.31 1.22
CA ILE A 48 8.30 -4.39 -0.24
C ILE A 48 6.98 -3.99 -0.87
N LEU A 49 7.04 -3.18 -1.93
CA LEU A 49 5.90 -2.67 -2.68
C LEU A 49 5.96 -3.14 -4.14
#